data_AF-X0X3D2-F1
#
_entry.id   AF-X0X3D2-F1
#
_cell.length_a   1.000
_cell.length_b   1.000
_cell.length_c   1.000
_cell.angle_alpha   90.00
_cell.angle_beta   90.00
_cell.angle_gamma   90.00
#
_symmetry.space_group_name_H-M   'P 1'
#
loop_
_entity.id
_entity.type
_entity.pdbx_description
1 polymer ?
#
loop_
_entity_poly.entity_id
_entity_poly.type
_entity_poly.pdbx_seq_one_letter_code
_entity_poly.pdbx_strand_id
1 'polypeptide(L)'
;LDEARRLDDRVLEGEIWRLLEAKFHQTHAPVALSGTVQCQVDAGYGAIEVGDLLTTSPTAGHAMRADDPQPGTTVGKALEPLEAGTGSIKVLVMLR
;
A
#
# COMPACT_ATOMS: atom_id res chain seq x y z
N LEU A 1 20.78 21.81 3.30
CA LEU A 1 20.91 21.06 4.56
C LEU A 1 22.32 21.18 5.11
N ASP A 2 23.34 20.76 4.37
CA ASP A 2 24.72 20.76 4.87
C ASP A 2 25.23 22.16 5.25
N GLU A 3 24.84 23.19 4.50
CA GLU A 3 25.17 24.57 4.83
C GLU A 3 24.44 25.09 6.08
N ALA A 4 23.15 24.76 6.25
CA ALA A 4 22.36 25.12 7.44
C ALA A 4 22.90 24.43 8.71
N ARG A 5 23.31 23.16 8.60
CA ARG A 5 23.96 22.39 9.67
C ARG A 5 25.33 22.95 10.05
N ARG A 6 26.12 23.35 9.04
CA ARG A 6 27.42 24.01 9.26
C ARG A 6 27.29 25.33 10.01
N LEU A 7 26.16 26.02 9.85
CA LEU A 7 25.84 27.30 10.49
C LEU A 7 25.07 27.14 11.82
N ASP A 8 24.77 25.91 12.27
CA ASP A 8 23.88 25.59 13.41
C ASP A 8 22.52 26.34 13.36
N ASP A 9 22.05 26.66 12.15
CA ASP A 9 20.75 27.31 11.94
C ASP A 9 19.64 26.26 11.92
N ARG A 10 19.13 25.96 13.11
CA ARG A 10 18.08 24.96 13.33
C ARG A 10 16.75 25.33 12.69
N VAL A 11 16.49 26.62 12.47
CA VAL A 11 15.25 27.08 11.83
C VAL A 11 15.32 26.78 10.34
N LEU A 12 16.40 27.20 9.69
CA LEU A 12 16.63 26.93 8.27
C LEU A 12 16.74 25.42 7.97
N GLU A 13 17.40 24.65 8.85
CA GLU A 13 17.44 23.19 8.74
C GLU A 13 16.02 22.59 8.78
N GLY A 14 15.16 23.03 9.71
CA GLY A 14 13.78 22.56 9.81
C GLY A 14 12.91 22.89 8.59
N GLU A 15 13.06 24.08 8.02
CA GLU A 15 12.35 24.49 6.81
C GLU A 15 12.77 23.65 5.60
N ILE A 16 14.08 23.45 5.42
CA ILE A 16 14.60 22.63 4.33
C ILE A 16 14.14 21.17 4.47
N TRP A 17 14.10 20.63 5.70
CA TRP A 17 13.59 19.29 5.95
C TRP A 17 12.13 19.12 5.54
N ARG A 18 11.24 20.06 5.91
CA ARG A 18 9.84 20.00 5.48
C ARG A 18 9.70 20.06 3.97
N LEU A 19 10.49 20.90 3.30
CA LEU A 19 10.49 21.01 1.84
C LEU A 19 10.95 19.69 1.19
N LEU A 20 11.98 19.06 1.75
CA LEU A 20 12.47 17.77 1.26
C LEU A 20 11.46 16.65 1.50
N GLU A 21 10.83 16.60 2.67
CA GLU A 21 9.78 15.62 2.98
C GLU A 21 8.58 15.77 2.04
N ALA A 22 8.10 17.01 1.84
CA ALA A 22 7.03 17.29 0.87
C ALA A 22 7.40 16.85 -0.55
N LYS A 23 8.64 17.12 -1.00
CA LYS A 23 9.13 16.71 -2.32
C LYS A 23 9.31 15.19 -2.42
N PHE A 24 9.73 14.54 -1.34
CA PHE A 24 9.86 13.10 -1.26
C PHE A 24 8.49 12.43 -1.45
N HIS A 25 7.46 12.89 -0.73
CA HIS A 25 6.10 12.37 -0.88
C HIS A 25 5.46 12.60 -2.26
N GLN A 26 5.93 13.59 -3.03
CA GLN A 26 5.47 13.80 -4.42
C GLN A 26 6.08 12.82 -5.42
N THR A 27 7.26 12.27 -5.12
CA THR A 27 8.05 11.46 -6.07
C THR A 27 8.26 10.01 -5.60
N HIS A 28 8.00 9.72 -4.33
CA HIS A 28 8.21 8.43 -3.70
C HIS A 28 6.96 8.04 -2.92
N ALA A 29 6.58 6.77 -3.04
CA ALA A 29 5.51 6.17 -2.27
C ALA A 29 6.09 5.04 -1.40
N PRO A 30 5.63 4.90 -0.14
CA PRO A 30 6.00 3.75 0.67
C PRO A 30 5.45 2.48 0.04
N VAL A 31 6.28 1.43 -0.02
CA VAL A 31 5.90 0.11 -0.55
C VAL A 31 5.87 -0.88 0.60
N ALA A 32 4.72 -1.51 0.81
CA ALA A 32 4.59 -2.60 1.77
C ALA A 32 5.27 -3.86 1.23
N LEU A 33 6.36 -4.28 1.85
CA LEU A 33 7.06 -5.54 1.50
C LEU A 33 6.54 -6.73 2.30
N SER A 34 6.06 -6.49 3.53
CA SER A 34 5.46 -7.51 4.39
C SER A 34 4.65 -6.86 5.52
N GLY A 35 3.68 -7.62 6.06
CA GLY A 35 2.90 -7.23 7.23
C GLY A 35 1.42 -7.02 6.92
N THR A 36 0.71 -6.40 7.85
CA THR A 36 -0.73 -6.10 7.69
C THR A 36 -0.92 -4.66 7.24
N VAL A 37 -1.56 -4.47 6.08
CA VAL A 37 -1.84 -3.15 5.51
C VAL A 37 -3.29 -3.04 5.04
N GLN A 38 -3.76 -1.81 4.88
CA GLN A 38 -5.04 -1.53 4.22
C GLN A 38 -4.87 -1.68 2.72
N CYS A 39 -5.79 -2.39 2.07
CA CYS A 39 -5.82 -2.62 0.64
C CYS A 39 -7.21 -2.31 0.11
N GLN A 40 -7.28 -1.52 -0.97
CA GLN A 40 -8.52 -1.35 -1.71
C GLN A 40 -8.81 -2.62 -2.49
N VAL A 41 -10.04 -3.09 -2.42
CA VAL A 41 -10.46 -4.34 -3.04
C VAL A 41 -11.80 -4.19 -3.75
N ASP A 42 -12.01 -5.02 -4.77
CA ASP A 42 -13.20 -5.07 -5.59
C ASP A 42 -13.79 -6.49 -5.56
N ALA A 43 -14.95 -6.60 -4.92
CA ALA A 43 -15.74 -7.83 -4.82
C ALA A 43 -16.68 -8.04 -6.02
N GLY A 44 -16.63 -7.18 -7.05
CA GLY A 44 -17.37 -7.36 -8.30
C GLY A 44 -16.95 -8.61 -9.10
N TYR A 45 -15.78 -9.17 -8.81
CA TYR A 45 -15.25 -10.41 -9.39
C TYR A 45 -15.44 -11.63 -8.48
N GLY A 46 -16.15 -11.46 -7.37
CA GLY A 46 -16.39 -12.47 -6.35
C GLY A 46 -16.25 -11.89 -4.95
N ALA A 47 -17.17 -12.26 -4.06
CA ALA A 47 -17.09 -11.91 -2.65
C ALA A 47 -15.73 -12.33 -2.07
N ILE A 48 -15.13 -11.44 -1.27
CA ILE A 48 -13.85 -11.68 -0.61
C ILE A 48 -14.13 -12.21 0.79
N GLU A 49 -13.59 -13.38 1.11
CA GLU A 49 -13.67 -14.00 2.42
C GLU A 49 -12.31 -13.94 3.15
N VAL A 50 -12.34 -14.09 4.47
CA VAL A 50 -11.12 -14.14 5.27
C VAL A 50 -10.29 -15.34 4.86
N GLY A 51 -9.03 -15.10 4.50
CA GLY A 51 -8.11 -16.14 4.06
C GLY A 51 -8.00 -16.28 2.54
N ASP A 52 -8.85 -15.61 1.77
CA ASP A 52 -8.74 -15.57 0.31
C ASP A 52 -7.40 -15.00 -0.13
N LEU A 53 -6.86 -15.57 -1.19
CA LEU A 53 -5.73 -14.98 -1.89
C LEU A 53 -6.24 -13.89 -2.82
N LEU A 54 -5.51 -12.79 -2.87
CA LEU A 54 -5.88 -11.62 -3.66
C LEU A 54 -4.90 -11.43 -4.82
N THR A 55 -5.42 -11.03 -5.97
CA THR A 55 -4.66 -10.66 -7.17
C THR A 55 -5.06 -9.24 -7.61
N THR A 56 -4.41 -8.69 -8.63
CA THR A 56 -4.77 -7.39 -9.20
C THR A 56 -6.16 -7.41 -9.85
N SER A 57 -7.00 -6.41 -9.55
CA SER A 57 -8.28 -6.21 -10.22
C SER A 57 -8.13 -5.41 -11.51
N PRO A 58 -9.01 -5.60 -12.51
CA PRO A 58 -9.18 -4.63 -13.61
C PRO A 58 -9.60 -3.24 -13.12
N THR A 59 -10.21 -3.12 -11.93
CA THR A 59 -10.52 -1.83 -11.30
C THR A 59 -9.23 -1.18 -10.79
N ALA A 60 -8.89 -0.02 -11.35
CA ALA A 60 -7.63 0.66 -11.04
C ALA A 60 -7.43 0.87 -9.53
N GLY A 61 -6.26 0.49 -9.04
CA GLY A 61 -5.90 0.62 -7.63
C GLY A 61 -6.53 -0.40 -6.68
N HIS A 62 -7.26 -1.40 -7.19
CA HIS A 62 -7.92 -2.42 -6.37
C HIS A 62 -7.32 -3.81 -6.58
N ALA A 63 -7.34 -4.63 -5.54
CA ALA A 63 -7.18 -6.07 -5.66
C ALA A 63 -8.54 -6.78 -5.74
N MET A 64 -8.56 -8.05 -6.12
CA MET A 64 -9.76 -8.89 -6.16
C MET A 64 -9.42 -10.31 -5.70
N ARG A 65 -10.44 -11.13 -5.42
CA ARG A 65 -10.24 -12.55 -5.11
C ARG A 65 -9.54 -13.27 -6.28
N ALA A 66 -8.58 -14.14 -5.96
CA ALA A 66 -7.88 -14.98 -6.92
C ALA A 66 -8.46 -16.41 -6.88
N ASP A 67 -9.23 -16.79 -7.90
CA ASP A 67 -9.85 -18.12 -7.97
C ASP A 67 -8.84 -19.23 -8.35
N ASP A 68 -7.84 -18.93 -9.19
CA ASP A 68 -6.74 -19.85 -9.56
C ASP A 68 -5.36 -19.14 -9.46
N PRO A 69 -4.82 -18.99 -8.24
CA PRO A 69 -3.60 -18.20 -8.01
C PRO A 69 -2.35 -18.94 -8.48
N GLN A 70 -1.78 -18.47 -9.59
CA GLN A 70 -0.46 -18.90 -10.07
C GLN A 70 0.68 -18.27 -9.24
N PRO A 71 1.86 -18.92 -9.14
CA PRO A 71 3.02 -18.32 -8.48
C PRO A 71 3.36 -16.95 -9.06
N GLY A 72 3.56 -15.96 -8.18
CA GLY A 72 3.90 -14.58 -8.57
C GLY A 72 2.71 -13.67 -8.89
N THR A 73 1.47 -14.15 -8.89
CA THR A 73 0.27 -13.30 -9.13
C THR A 73 -0.40 -12.80 -7.85
N THR A 74 -0.08 -13.39 -6.71
CA THR A 74 -0.70 -13.07 -5.43
C THR A 74 -0.14 -11.76 -4.86
N VAL A 75 -1.03 -10.81 -4.58
CA VAL A 75 -0.74 -9.54 -3.91
C VAL A 75 -0.72 -9.71 -2.38
N GLY A 76 -1.60 -10.57 -1.86
CA GLY A 76 -1.70 -10.82 -0.41
C GLY A 76 -2.84 -11.75 -0.05
N LYS A 77 -3.11 -11.88 1.25
CA LYS A 77 -4.22 -12.67 1.81
C LYS A 77 -5.19 -11.78 2.58
N ALA A 78 -6.47 -11.88 2.29
CA ALA A 78 -7.51 -11.12 2.97
C ALA A 78 -7.59 -11.49 4.46
N LEU A 79 -7.69 -10.48 5.32
CA LEU A 79 -7.90 -10.64 6.77
C LEU A 79 -9.29 -10.15 7.21
N GLU A 80 -10.03 -9.48 6.33
CA GLU A 80 -11.39 -9.00 6.52
C GLU A 80 -12.22 -9.31 5.25
N PRO A 81 -13.52 -9.59 5.38
CA PRO A 81 -14.37 -9.91 4.24
C PRO A 81 -14.92 -8.66 3.53
N LEU A 82 -15.34 -8.83 2.27
CA LEU A 82 -16.16 -7.87 1.53
C LEU A 82 -17.14 -8.63 0.61
N GLU A 83 -18.45 -8.52 0.87
CA GLU A 83 -19.46 -9.28 0.13
C GLU A 83 -19.67 -8.79 -1.31
N ALA A 84 -19.68 -7.47 -1.53
CA ALA A 84 -19.95 -6.87 -2.83
C ALA A 84 -19.38 -5.44 -2.94
N GLY A 85 -19.22 -4.97 -4.18
CA GLY A 85 -18.75 -3.62 -4.48
C GLY A 85 -17.26 -3.41 -4.19
N THR A 86 -16.86 -2.17 -3.93
CA THR A 86 -15.48 -1.80 -3.60
C THR A 86 -15.35 -1.35 -2.15
N GLY A 87 -14.18 -1.57 -1.55
CA GLY A 87 -13.92 -1.16 -0.17
C GLY A 87 -12.46 -1.33 0.23
N SER A 88 -12.11 -0.88 1.43
CA SER A 88 -10.79 -1.07 2.02
C SER A 88 -10.85 -2.16 3.08
N ILE A 89 -9.98 -3.16 2.97
CA ILE A 89 -9.85 -4.26 3.94
C ILE A 89 -8.41 -4.42 4.41
N LYS A 90 -8.22 -5.01 5.59
CA LYS A 90 -6.90 -5.48 6.03
C LYS A 90 -6.45 -6.69 5.21
N VAL A 91 -5.21 -6.64 4.74
CA VAL A 91 -4.56 -7.69 3.97
C VAL A 91 -3.19 -8.00 4.58
N LEU A 92 -2.85 -9.29 4.65
CA LEU A 92 -1.50 -9.76 4.95
C LEU A 92 -0.68 -9.78 3.65
N VAL A 93 0.34 -8.93 3.59
CA VAL A 93 1.38 -8.95 2.55
C VAL A 93 2.49 -9.88 3.02
N MET A 94 2.83 -10.85 2.19
CA MET A 94 3.86 -11.85 2.48
C MET A 94 4.51 -12.31 1.18
N LEU A 95 5.82 -12.53 1.24
CA LEU A 95 6.57 -13.14 0.14
C LEU A 95 6.21 -14.63 0.12
N ARG A 96 5.69 -15.12 -1.01
CA ARG A 96 5.37 -16.52 -1.23
C ARG A 96 6.15 -17.09 -2.39
#